data_AF-A0A3P5YUG4-F1
#
_entry.id   AF-A0A3P5YUG4-F1
#
_cell.length_a   1.000
_cell.length_b   1.000
_cell.length_c   1.000
_cell.angle_alpha   90.00
_cell.angle_beta   90.00
_cell.angle_gamma   90.00
#
_symmetry.space_group_name_H-M   'P 1'
#
loop_
_entity.id
_entity.type
_entity.pdbx_description
1 polymer ?
#
loop_
_entity_poly.entity_id
_entity_poly.type
_entity_poly.pdbx_seq_one_letter_code
_entity_poly.pdbx_strand_id
1 'polypeptide(L)' 'MDDWLRRDRFVFVGWSGLLLFPSAYFSLGGWFTGTTFVTSSYTHGLASSYLEGYNFLTAAVSTPANSLAHSLLLLWGS' A
#
# COMPACT_ATOMS: atom_id res chain seq x y z
N MET A 1 -10.95 -23.76 -16.27
CA MET A 1 -10.29 -22.81 -15.35
C MET A 1 -11.29 -22.24 -14.35
N ASP A 2 -12.49 -21.90 -14.80
CA ASP A 2 -13.63 -21.50 -13.96
C ASP A 2 -13.94 -22.45 -12.80
N ASP A 3 -13.96 -23.76 -13.05
CA ASP A 3 -14.27 -24.77 -12.03
C ASP A 3 -13.24 -24.82 -10.91
N TRP A 4 -11.98 -24.47 -11.21
CA TRP A 4 -10.92 -24.39 -10.22
C TRP A 4 -11.02 -23.10 -9.39
N LEU A 5 -11.37 -21.98 -10.02
CA LEU A 5 -11.55 -20.67 -9.38
C LEU A 5 -12.75 -20.67 -8.41
N ARG A 6 -13.85 -21.34 -8.78
CA ARG A 6 -15.06 -21.44 -7.96
C ARG A 6 -15.10 -22.64 -7.04
N ARG A 7 -14.00 -23.40 -6.94
CA ARG A 7 -13.94 -24.58 -6.09
C ARG A 7 -14.13 -24.20 -4.63
N ASP A 8 -14.96 -24.97 -3.93
CA ASP A 8 -15.19 -24.79 -2.50
C ASP A 8 -13.89 -25.06 -1.73
N ARG A 9 -13.31 -24.01 -1.15
CA ARG A 9 -12.07 -24.02 -0.36
C ARG A 9 -12.25 -23.05 0.81
N PHE A 10 -11.41 -23.18 1.84
CA PHE A 10 -11.43 -22.31 3.02
C PHE A 10 -11.38 -20.80 2.68
N VAL A 11 -10.64 -20.43 1.62
CA VAL A 11 -10.68 -19.10 1.02
C VAL A 11 -11.19 -19.24 -0.41
N PHE A 12 -12.38 -18.69 -0.65
CA PHE A 12 -12.96 -18.60 -1.99
C PHE A 12 -12.15 -17.61 -2.84
N VAL A 13 -11.76 -18.04 -4.05
CA VAL A 13 -11.06 -17.17 -4.98
C VAL A 13 -12.05 -16.51 -5.93
N GLY A 14 -12.73 -17.31 -6.76
CA GLY A 14 -13.56 -16.79 -7.84
C GLY A 14 -12.78 -15.91 -8.81
N TRP A 15 -13.46 -15.43 -9.86
CA TRP A 15 -12.86 -14.51 -10.82
C TRP A 15 -12.48 -13.15 -10.22
N SER A 16 -13.24 -12.69 -9.22
CA SER A 16 -12.94 -11.46 -8.48
C SER A 16 -11.68 -11.59 -7.63
N GLY A 17 -11.40 -12.77 -7.06
CA GLY A 17 -10.21 -13.03 -6.24
C GLY A 17 -8.90 -12.80 -6.98
N LEU A 18 -8.88 -13.03 -8.30
CA LEU A 18 -7.68 -12.78 -9.10
C LEU A 18 -7.22 -11.33 -9.09
N LEU A 19 -8.16 -10.38 -8.97
CA LEU A 19 -7.83 -8.96 -8.81
C LEU A 19 -7.77 -8.57 -7.34
N LEU A 20 -8.69 -9.11 -6.51
CA LEU A 20 -8.81 -8.76 -5.10
C LEU A 20 -7.58 -9.17 -4.28
N PHE A 21 -7.08 -10.40 -4.41
CA PHE A 21 -5.93 -10.85 -3.62
C PHE A 21 -4.65 -10.05 -3.89
N PRO A 22 -4.20 -9.85 -5.14
CA PRO A 22 -3.01 -9.05 -5.38
C PRO A 22 -3.22 -7.59 -4.98
N SER A 23 -4.36 -6.97 -5.33
CA SER A 23 -4.59 -5.57 -4.95
C SER A 23 -4.64 -5.37 -3.43
N ALA A 24 -5.41 -6.19 -2.71
CA ALA A 24 -5.50 -6.10 -1.25
C ALA A 24 -4.17 -6.39 -0.56
N TYR A 25 -3.42 -7.40 -1.04
CA TYR A 25 -2.10 -7.71 -0.51
C TYR A 25 -1.11 -6.56 -0.73
N PHE A 26 -1.08 -5.96 -1.92
CA PHE A 26 -0.21 -4.82 -2.20
C PHE A 26 -0.62 -3.57 -1.42
N SER A 27 -1.92 -3.28 -1.29
CA SER A 27 -2.38 -2.13 -0.51
C SER A 27 -2.06 -2.27 0.98
N LEU A 28 -2.30 -3.45 1.57
CA LEU A 28 -1.97 -3.71 2.97
C LEU A 28 -0.45 -3.76 3.19
N GLY A 29 0.28 -4.48 2.34
CA GLY A 29 1.74 -4.57 2.40
C GLY A 29 2.41 -3.21 2.22
N GLY A 30 1.90 -2.38 1.31
CA GLY A 30 2.37 -1.02 1.09
C GLY A 30 2.17 -0.13 2.31
N TRP A 31 1.01 -0.22 2.97
CA TRP A 31 0.75 0.54 4.20
C TRP A 31 1.63 0.10 5.37
N PHE A 32 1.79 -1.20 5.60
CA PHE A 32 2.69 -1.71 6.64
C PHE A 32 4.15 -1.34 6.37
N THR A 33 4.60 -1.47 5.13
CA THR A 33 5.96 -1.09 4.76
C THR A 33 6.19 0.41 4.95
N GLY A 34 5.22 1.23 4.51
CA GLY A 34 5.29 2.67 4.62
C GLY A 34 5.32 3.18 6.06
N THR A 35 4.39 2.72 6.89
CA THR A 35 4.35 3.09 8.33
C THR A 35 5.54 2.55 9.12
N THR A 36 6.21 1.50 8.65
CA THR A 36 7.38 0.95 9.36
C THR A 36 8.69 1.60 8.96
N PHE A 37 8.89 1.88 7.67
CA PHE A 37 10.21 2.23 7.15
C PHE A 37 10.27 3.54 6.36
N VAL A 38 9.14 4.13 5.95
CA VAL A 38 9.13 5.26 5.01
C VAL A 38 8.92 6.60 5.72
N THR A 39 9.86 7.51 5.48
CA THR A 39 9.81 8.89 5.98
C THR A 39 8.95 9.79 5.10
N SER A 40 8.34 10.80 5.72
CA SER A 40 7.63 11.89 5.04
C SER A 40 8.43 13.20 5.10
N SER A 41 9.73 13.15 5.41
CA SER A 41 10.58 14.34 5.53
C SER A 41 10.67 15.13 4.23
N TYR A 42 10.76 14.43 3.09
CA TYR A 42 10.87 15.07 1.78
C TYR A 42 9.56 15.62 1.23
N THR A 43 8.42 15.16 1.72
CA THR A 43 7.09 15.60 1.24
C THR A 43 6.44 16.60 2.18
N HIS A 44 6.54 16.39 3.50
CA HIS A 44 5.88 17.21 4.52
C HIS A 44 6.85 17.75 5.59
N GLY A 45 8.15 17.41 5.55
CA GLY A 45 9.09 17.79 6.61
C GLY A 45 8.85 17.07 7.93
N LEU A 46 8.15 15.93 7.91
CA LEU A 46 7.75 15.16 9.08
C LEU A 46 8.39 13.77 9.08
N ALA A 47 8.81 13.29 10.25
CA ALA A 47 8.98 11.85 10.46
C ALA A 47 7.60 11.18 10.49
N SER A 48 7.50 9.96 9.96
CA SER A 48 6.20 9.27 9.84
C SER A 48 6.27 7.76 10.04
N SER A 49 7.44 7.22 10.37
CA SER A 49 7.65 5.78 10.46
C SER A 49 8.08 5.30 11.85
N TYR A 50 7.79 4.03 12.15
CA TYR A 50 8.29 3.37 13.37
C TYR A 50 9.82 3.42 13.46
N LEU A 51 10.51 3.31 12.32
CA LEU A 51 11.97 3.44 12.26
C LEU A 51 12.46 4.82 12.74
N GLU A 52 11.68 5.86 12.51
CA GLU A 52 11.97 7.23 12.95
C GLU A 52 11.47 7.52 14.38
N GLY A 53 10.95 6.52 15.09
CA GLY A 53 10.47 6.64 16.47
C GLY A 53 8.99 7.04 16.62
N TYR A 54 8.22 7.03 15.53
CA TYR A 54 6.77 7.22 15.59
C TYR A 54 6.06 5.98 16.15
N ASN A 55 4.85 6.15 16.66
CA ASN A 55 4.06 5.08 17.26
C ASN A 55 2.82 4.76 16.39
N PHE A 56 1.98 3.80 16.81
CA PHE A 56 0.83 3.36 16.01
C PHE A 56 -0.18 4.47 15.72
N LEU A 57 -0.29 5.49 16.59
CA LEU A 57 -1.21 6.60 16.41
C LEU A 57 -0.68 7.66 15.44
N THR A 58 0.65 7.74 15.28
CA THR A 58 1.30 8.80 14.50
C THR A 58 1.94 8.30 13.22
N ALA A 59 2.19 6.99 13.07
CA ALA A 59 2.77 6.42 11.87
C ALA A 59 1.81 6.55 10.68
N ALA A 60 2.31 7.02 9.55
CA ALA A 60 1.48 7.30 8.38
C ALA A 60 2.25 7.11 7.07
N VAL A 61 1.50 6.75 6.02
CA VAL A 61 1.97 6.88 4.64
C VAL A 61 1.39 8.18 4.10
N SER A 62 2.21 9.24 4.11
CA SER A 62 1.75 10.59 3.78
C SER A 62 1.52 10.78 2.29
N THR A 63 0.67 11.75 1.95
CA THR A 63 0.43 12.15 0.57
C THR A 63 1.69 12.72 -0.08
N PRO A 64 1.81 12.66 -1.42
CA PRO A 64 2.91 13.29 -2.14
C PRO A 64 2.98 14.81 -1.91
N ALA A 65 4.15 15.41 -2.14
CA ALA A 65 4.32 16.85 -2.08
C ALA A 65 3.38 17.56 -3.08
N ASN A 66 2.85 18.74 -2.72
CA ASN A 66 1.93 19.49 -3.58
C ASN A 66 2.51 19.79 -4.98
N SER A 67 3.84 19.87 -5.12
CA SER A 67 4.54 20.04 -6.40
C SER A 67 4.32 18.87 -7.38
N LEU A 68 3.96 17.68 -6.89
CA LEU A 68 3.67 16.50 -7.71
C LEU A 68 2.22 16.49 -8.23
N ALA A 69 1.38 17.42 -7.77
CA ALA A 69 0.01 17.65 -8.21
C ALA A 69 -0.80 16.34 -8.38
N HIS A 70 -1.28 16.05 -9.59
CA HIS A 70 -2.10 14.87 -9.91
C HIS A 70 -1.29 13.77 -10.62
N SER A 71 0.02 13.72 -10.42
CA SER A 71 0.86 12.67 -11.00
C SER A 71 0.43 11.28 -10.52
N LEU A 72 0.42 10.31 -11.44
CA LEU A 72 0.15 8.91 -11.11
C LEU A 72 1.28 8.27 -10.27
N LEU A 73 2.46 8.89 -10.22
CA LEU A 73 3.62 8.46 -9.41
C LEU A 73 3.92 6.96 -9.55
N LEU A 74 3.90 6.48 -10.80
CA LEU A 74 4.28 5.11 -11.13
C LEU A 74 5.76 4.89 -10.79
N LEU A 75 6.12 3.70 -10.32
CA LEU A 75 7.50 3.37 -9.95
C LEU A 75 8.51 3.59 -11.09
N TRP A 76 8.07 3.43 -12.34
CA TRP A 76 8.86 3.65 -13.55
C TRP A 76 8.63 5.02 -14.20
N GLY A 77 7.97 5.94 -13.49
CA GLY A 77 7.75 7.31 -13.95
C GLY A 77 9.08 8.04 -14.23
N SER A 78 8.99 9.10 -15.02
CA SER A 78 10.10 9.97 -15.40
C SER A 78 10.69 10.75 -14.24
#